data_AF-A0A0R2QGH3-F1
#
_entry.id   AF-A0A0R2QGH3-F1
#
_cell.length_a   1.000
_cell.length_b   1.000
_cell.length_c   1.000
_cell.angle_alpha   90.00
_cell.angle_beta   90.00
_cell.angle_gamma   90.00
#
_symmetry.space_group_name_H-M   'P 1'
#
loop_
_entity.id
_entity.type
_entity.pdbx_description
1 polymer ?
#
loop_
_entity_poly.entity_id
_entity_poly.type
_entity_poly.pdbx_seq_one_letter_code
_entity_poly.pdbx_strand_id
1 'polypeptide(L)'
;RKDEKSWPQGYVAIAQIRPTTAATVFGDDLIGSKINWGQRLLMDQALSEGEIVKDTQPELVGEIMIKEETVPVILNNKTLAIISRHRNADLMRSPSKLELNYREIAHLIFKMVSEGNFPIRNSLYSSESAPRVGDGLIRLDVNGTVFFASPNARSALSRVGYQDELEQKNLGEVFSSLDKDGTQPVDESWKTLLSGKFLRRVEYDSGKGVIDLLVIPLTQGKDRIGAIVLVHNITELRNRDKALITKDATIKEIHHRVKNNLQTVSALLRLQSRRVEDPTASAALAEAVRRVASIALVHETLSNQSSESVEFDQVFDQIINNAFELIPRKIEFKKVGVFGSFDSKIATALSLVVTELIHNAIEHGLSETGDLLVIEVNKENNRYTVTISDNGAGLPDNF
;
A
#
# COMPACT_ATOMS: atom_id res chain seq x y z
N ARG A 1 7.97 35.54 -7.39
CA ARG A 1 7.83 36.55 -8.48
C ARG A 1 7.00 35.93 -9.60
N LYS A 2 6.18 36.71 -10.33
CA LYS A 2 5.53 36.22 -11.58
C LYS A 2 6.42 36.39 -12.82
N ASP A 3 7.38 37.33 -12.76
CA ASP A 3 8.41 37.58 -13.76
C ASP A 3 9.78 37.72 -13.04
N GLU A 4 10.81 36.99 -13.47
CA GLU A 4 12.16 37.04 -12.88
C GLU A 4 12.77 38.45 -12.91
N LYS A 5 12.40 39.28 -13.90
CA LYS A 5 12.90 40.66 -14.07
C LYS A 5 12.20 41.69 -13.17
N SER A 6 11.09 41.31 -12.53
CA SER A 6 10.33 42.20 -11.64
C SER A 6 10.91 42.25 -10.23
N TRP A 7 10.72 43.39 -9.54
CA TRP A 7 11.01 43.50 -8.11
C TRP A 7 10.21 42.45 -7.33
N PRO A 8 10.81 41.79 -6.32
CA PRO A 8 10.09 40.84 -5.48
C PRO A 8 8.97 41.53 -4.73
N GLN A 9 7.74 41.05 -4.94
CA GLN A 9 6.54 41.55 -4.25
C GLN A 9 6.37 40.91 -2.86
N GLY A 10 7.01 39.76 -2.63
CA GLY A 10 6.84 38.95 -1.44
C GLY A 10 6.84 37.45 -1.75
N TYR A 11 6.36 36.67 -0.78
CA TYR A 11 6.38 35.20 -0.78
C TYR A 11 5.02 34.64 -0.41
N VAL A 12 4.81 33.38 -0.80
CA VAL A 12 3.66 32.58 -0.37
C VAL A 12 4.18 31.31 0.29
N ALA A 13 3.60 30.94 1.42
CA ALA A 13 3.89 29.67 2.05
C ALA A 13 3.24 28.54 1.23
N ILE A 14 4.06 27.64 0.68
CA ILE A 14 3.60 26.52 -0.16
C ILE A 14 3.58 25.18 0.58
N ALA A 15 4.25 25.10 1.72
CA ALA A 15 4.35 23.90 2.53
C ALA A 15 4.60 24.28 3.99
N GLN A 16 4.14 23.44 4.92
CA GLN A 16 4.39 23.58 6.34
C GLN A 16 4.71 22.20 6.92
N ILE A 17 5.71 22.14 7.79
CA ILE A 17 6.02 20.95 8.58
C ILE A 17 5.96 21.31 10.06
N ARG A 18 5.22 20.52 10.84
CA ARG A 18 5.14 20.65 12.29
C ARG A 18 6.05 19.62 12.96
N PRO A 19 6.71 19.96 14.08
CA PRO A 19 7.50 18.99 14.82
C PRO A 19 6.59 17.88 15.37
N THR A 20 7.07 16.63 15.34
CA THR A 20 6.39 15.48 15.95
C THR A 20 6.71 15.31 17.43
N THR A 21 7.78 15.96 17.91
CA THR A 21 8.35 15.75 19.25
C THR A 21 8.35 17.00 20.12
N ALA A 22 7.76 18.11 19.64
CA ALA A 22 7.72 19.39 20.35
C ALA A 22 6.41 20.12 20.05
N ALA A 23 6.07 21.12 20.88
CA ALA A 23 4.95 21.99 20.61
C ALA A 23 5.17 22.80 19.32
N THR A 24 4.11 22.95 18.52
CA THR A 24 4.14 23.82 17.35
C THR A 24 4.10 25.28 17.79
N VAL A 25 4.91 26.13 17.16
CA VAL A 25 4.90 27.58 17.38
C VAL A 25 3.64 28.21 16.79
N PHE A 26 3.28 27.79 15.58
CA PHE A 26 2.08 28.24 14.89
C PHE A 26 1.02 27.14 14.97
N GLY A 27 -0.09 27.44 15.65
CA GLY A 27 -1.25 26.55 15.71
C GLY A 27 -1.94 26.44 14.35
N ASP A 28 -2.12 27.58 13.70
CA ASP A 28 -2.81 27.66 12.41
C ASP A 28 -1.99 27.08 11.25
N ASP A 29 -2.70 26.69 10.19
CA ASP A 29 -2.09 26.34 8.92
C ASP A 29 -1.67 27.61 8.18
N LEU A 30 -0.40 27.69 7.82
CA LEU A 30 0.17 28.84 7.14
C LEU A 30 0.15 28.70 5.62
N ILE A 31 -0.23 27.55 5.05
CA ILE A 31 -0.22 27.34 3.60
C ILE A 31 -1.14 28.34 2.90
N GLY A 32 -0.63 29.01 1.87
CA GLY A 32 -1.33 30.06 1.13
C GLY A 32 -1.21 31.46 1.73
N SER A 33 -0.69 31.59 2.97
CA SER A 33 -0.39 32.91 3.55
C SER A 33 0.65 33.65 2.72
N LYS A 34 0.50 34.97 2.64
CA LYS A 34 1.38 35.85 1.86
C LYS A 34 2.11 36.81 2.78
N ILE A 35 3.40 36.96 2.54
CA ILE A 35 4.27 37.92 3.24
C ILE A 35 4.80 38.87 2.19
N ASN A 36 4.61 40.18 2.39
CA ASN A 36 5.14 41.17 1.47
C ASN A 36 6.64 41.35 1.68
N TRP A 37 7.36 41.67 0.60
CA TRP A 37 8.77 42.05 0.71
C TRP A 37 8.93 43.24 1.69
N GLY A 38 9.95 43.19 2.54
CA GLY A 38 10.22 44.20 3.57
C GLY A 38 9.52 43.94 4.91
N GLN A 39 8.58 43.00 5.00
CA GLN A 39 7.94 42.65 6.27
C GLN A 39 8.78 41.71 7.14
N ARG A 40 9.64 40.88 6.52
CA ARG A 40 10.47 39.87 7.19
C ARG A 40 11.90 39.97 6.67
N LEU A 41 12.68 40.86 7.27
CA LEU A 41 14.04 41.20 6.82
C LEU A 41 14.97 39.98 6.71
N LEU A 42 14.90 39.03 7.64
CA LEU A 42 15.73 37.82 7.60
C LEU A 42 15.41 36.93 6.40
N MET A 43 14.12 36.82 6.06
CA MET A 43 13.63 36.09 4.89
C MET A 43 14.07 36.77 3.59
N ASP A 44 13.95 38.10 3.54
CA ASP A 44 14.37 38.93 2.41
C ASP A 44 15.89 38.80 2.17
N GLN A 45 16.68 38.86 3.24
CA GLN A 45 18.13 38.72 3.19
C GLN A 45 18.55 37.34 2.67
N ALA A 46 18.02 36.25 3.25
CA ALA A 46 18.37 34.90 2.83
C ALA A 46 18.01 34.65 1.35
N LEU A 47 16.88 35.19 0.88
CA LEU A 47 16.49 35.06 -0.52
C LEU A 47 17.41 35.86 -1.46
N SER A 48 17.85 37.06 -1.04
CA SER A 48 18.69 37.94 -1.86
C SER A 48 20.15 37.51 -1.88
N GLU A 49 20.71 37.11 -0.74
CA GLU A 49 22.14 36.79 -0.58
C GLU A 49 22.43 35.32 -0.89
N GLY A 50 21.44 34.43 -0.75
CA GLY A 50 21.65 32.99 -0.93
C GLY A 50 22.40 32.35 0.24
N GLU A 51 22.45 33.01 1.39
CA GLU A 51 23.11 32.52 2.61
C GLU A 51 22.10 32.17 3.71
N ILE A 52 22.49 31.26 4.61
CA ILE A 52 21.68 30.91 5.79
C ILE A 52 21.74 32.07 6.78
N VAL A 53 20.58 32.66 7.09
CA VAL A 53 20.45 33.77 8.02
C VAL A 53 19.83 33.26 9.33
N LYS A 54 20.43 33.61 10.45
CA LYS A 54 19.96 33.19 11.79
C LYS A 54 19.67 34.41 12.63
N ASP A 55 18.58 34.35 13.37
CA ASP A 55 18.27 35.39 14.32
C ASP A 55 19.27 35.37 15.50
N THR A 56 19.72 36.56 15.86
CA THR A 56 20.61 36.77 17.01
C THR A 56 19.81 36.89 18.30
N GLN A 57 18.61 37.48 18.24
CA GLN A 57 17.74 37.73 19.39
C GLN A 57 16.40 37.00 19.23
N PRO A 58 15.81 36.42 20.28
CA PRO A 58 14.47 35.86 20.16
C PRO A 58 13.40 36.96 19.93
N GLU A 59 12.43 36.70 19.07
CA GLU A 59 11.24 37.52 18.84
C GLU A 59 10.05 36.95 19.64
N LEU A 60 9.21 37.80 20.25
CA LEU A 60 7.99 37.35 20.91
C LEU A 60 6.88 37.12 19.87
N VAL A 61 6.38 35.89 19.75
CA VAL A 61 5.23 35.56 18.90
C VAL A 61 4.15 34.89 19.73
N GLY A 62 3.04 35.61 19.92
CA GLY A 62 2.02 35.24 20.90
C GLY A 62 2.60 35.30 22.32
N GLU A 63 2.69 34.16 22.99
CA GLU A 63 3.23 34.02 24.35
C GLU A 63 4.62 33.34 24.39
N ILE A 64 5.21 33.06 23.23
CA ILE A 64 6.44 32.27 23.12
C ILE A 64 7.55 33.10 22.51
N MET A 65 8.75 33.08 23.11
CA MET A 65 9.94 33.63 22.48
C MET A 65 10.44 32.65 21.42
N ILE A 66 10.60 33.11 20.19
CA ILE A 66 11.03 32.28 19.06
C ILE A 66 12.34 32.78 18.48
N LYS A 67 13.20 31.85 18.07
CA LYS A 67 14.34 32.15 17.20
C LYS A 67 14.07 31.62 15.81
N GLU A 68 14.29 32.46 14.82
CA GLU A 68 14.14 32.13 13.40
C GLU A 68 15.51 31.75 12.78
N GLU A 69 15.51 30.74 11.93
CA GLU A 69 16.62 30.38 11.04
C GLU A 69 16.04 30.23 9.63
N THR A 70 16.52 31.05 8.70
CA THR A 70 16.08 31.02 7.30
C THR A 70 17.16 30.39 6.43
N VAL A 71 16.79 29.35 5.69
CA VAL A 71 17.67 28.57 4.82
C VAL A 71 17.25 28.77 3.37
N PRO A 72 18.12 29.31 2.49
CA PRO A 72 17.83 29.43 1.08
C PRO A 72 17.83 28.06 0.39
N VAL A 73 16.90 27.87 -0.53
CA VAL A 73 16.81 26.67 -1.37
C VAL A 73 17.41 27.01 -2.72
N ILE A 74 18.62 26.52 -2.98
CA ILE A 74 19.37 26.84 -4.20
C ILE A 74 19.27 25.70 -5.22
N LEU A 75 19.00 26.06 -6.48
CA LEU A 75 19.02 25.14 -7.61
C LEU A 75 19.72 25.81 -8.79
N ASN A 76 20.74 25.15 -9.34
CA ASN A 76 21.49 25.67 -10.50
C ASN A 76 21.99 27.12 -10.27
N ASN A 77 22.55 27.39 -9.08
CA ASN A 77 23.02 28.71 -8.62
C ASN A 77 21.93 29.81 -8.55
N LYS A 78 20.65 29.43 -8.50
CA LYS A 78 19.54 30.35 -8.28
C LYS A 78 18.83 30.01 -6.98
N THR A 79 18.58 31.01 -6.14
CA THR A 79 17.72 30.86 -4.96
C THR A 79 16.26 30.81 -5.40
N LEU A 80 15.62 29.65 -5.23
CA LEU A 80 14.24 29.41 -5.67
C LEU A 80 13.20 29.66 -4.58
N ALA A 81 13.57 29.35 -3.34
CA ALA A 81 12.70 29.43 -2.18
C ALA A 81 13.53 29.61 -0.90
N ILE A 82 12.82 29.71 0.22
CA ILE A 82 13.41 29.74 1.56
C ILE A 82 12.65 28.77 2.46
N ILE A 83 13.37 28.16 3.39
CA ILE A 83 12.81 27.38 4.50
C ILE A 83 13.02 28.23 5.75
N SER A 84 11.93 28.70 6.36
CA SER A 84 12.00 29.36 7.66
C SER A 84 11.70 28.36 8.77
N ARG A 85 12.63 28.24 9.72
CA ARG A 85 12.56 27.34 10.87
C ARG A 85 12.43 28.17 12.13
N HIS A 86 11.39 27.88 12.91
CA HIS A 86 11.11 28.56 14.16
C HIS A 86 11.32 27.60 15.34
N ARG A 87 12.12 28.02 16.31
CA ARG A 87 12.34 27.26 17.56
C ARG A 87 11.91 28.07 18.76
N ASN A 88 11.30 27.42 19.75
CA ASN A 88 11.03 28.02 21.05
C ASN A 88 12.38 28.27 21.78
N ALA A 89 12.61 29.51 22.18
CA ALA A 89 13.81 29.99 22.86
C ALA A 89 13.71 29.88 24.39
N ASP A 90 12.50 29.72 24.95
CA ASP A 90 12.24 29.64 26.40
C ASP A 90 12.54 28.25 26.98
N LEU A 91 12.86 27.26 26.14
CA LEU A 91 13.25 25.93 26.57
C LEU A 91 14.64 25.96 27.26
N MET A 92 14.65 26.31 28.55
CA MET A 92 15.80 26.29 29.45
C MET A 92 16.16 24.85 29.88
N ARG A 93 16.56 24.00 28.94
CA ARG A 93 17.18 22.70 29.28
C ARG A 93 18.45 22.47 28.47
N SER A 94 19.44 21.88 29.11
CA SER A 94 20.63 21.39 28.41
C SER A 94 20.21 20.33 27.38
N PRO A 95 20.58 20.49 26.10
CA PRO A 95 20.20 19.53 25.06
C PRO A 95 20.87 18.18 25.32
N SER A 96 20.14 17.10 25.09
CA SER A 96 20.68 15.73 25.20
C SER A 96 21.71 15.43 24.09
N LYS A 97 22.54 14.38 24.25
CA LYS A 97 23.45 13.88 23.17
C LYS A 97 22.68 13.62 21.87
N LEU A 98 21.47 13.07 21.96
CA LEU A 98 20.60 12.81 20.80
C LEU A 98 20.18 14.12 20.14
N GLU A 99 19.71 15.09 20.93
CA GLU A 99 19.25 16.38 20.43
C GLU A 99 20.38 17.17 19.75
N LEU A 100 21.59 17.16 20.33
CA LEU A 100 22.77 17.77 19.74
C LEU A 100 23.11 17.15 18.38
N ASN A 101 23.12 15.82 18.27
CA ASN A 101 23.39 15.14 17.01
C ASN A 101 22.31 15.43 15.96
N TYR A 102 21.04 15.48 16.36
CA TYR A 102 19.94 15.76 15.44
C TYR A 102 20.01 17.20 14.92
N ARG A 103 20.34 18.16 15.80
CA ARG A 103 20.54 19.57 15.42
C ARG A 103 21.71 19.73 14.46
N GLU A 104 22.82 19.06 14.73
CA GLU A 104 24.01 19.11 13.89
C GLU A 104 23.75 18.51 12.50
N ILE A 105 23.11 17.34 12.43
CA ILE A 105 22.74 16.70 11.16
C ILE A 105 21.77 17.59 10.37
N ALA A 106 20.75 18.16 11.03
CA ALA A 106 19.84 19.09 10.38
C ALA A 106 20.57 20.30 9.81
N HIS A 107 21.55 20.85 10.55
CA HIS A 107 22.38 21.96 10.06
C HIS A 107 23.18 21.58 8.81
N LEU A 108 23.78 20.37 8.78
CA LEU A 108 24.50 19.87 7.59
C LEU A 108 23.56 19.69 6.39
N ILE A 109 22.35 19.15 6.60
CA ILE A 109 21.36 19.03 5.52
C ILE A 109 20.93 20.41 5.01
N PHE A 110 20.67 21.37 5.90
CA PHE A 110 20.34 22.74 5.49
C PHE A 110 21.46 23.40 4.70
N LYS A 111 22.71 23.15 5.07
CA LYS A 111 23.87 23.59 4.30
C LYS A 111 23.91 22.95 2.90
N MET A 112 23.62 21.65 2.79
CA MET A 112 23.50 21.01 1.48
C MET A 112 22.34 21.59 0.65
N VAL A 113 21.23 22.01 1.27
CA VAL A 113 20.12 22.69 0.59
C VAL A 113 20.55 24.07 0.07
N SER A 114 21.26 24.85 0.88
CA SER A 114 21.80 26.15 0.45
C SER A 114 22.91 26.01 -0.60
N GLU A 115 23.62 24.89 -0.63
CA GLU A 115 24.62 24.60 -1.68
C GLU A 115 24.00 23.97 -2.95
N GLY A 116 22.71 23.63 -2.93
CA GLY A 116 22.03 22.93 -4.03
C GLY A 116 22.42 21.45 -4.19
N ASN A 117 23.05 20.88 -3.17
CA ASN A 117 23.44 19.47 -3.06
C ASN A 117 22.33 18.57 -2.48
N PHE A 118 21.26 19.15 -1.94
CA PHE A 118 20.09 18.43 -1.43
C PHE A 118 18.77 19.03 -1.96
N PRO A 119 17.77 18.21 -2.34
CA PRO A 119 17.79 16.75 -2.37
C PRO A 119 18.76 16.19 -3.42
N ILE A 120 19.27 14.99 -3.19
CA ILE A 120 20.20 14.32 -4.11
C ILE A 120 19.44 13.93 -5.37
N ARG A 121 19.85 14.50 -6.51
CA ARG A 121 19.20 14.31 -7.81
C ARG A 121 19.38 12.90 -8.35
N ASN A 122 18.50 12.52 -9.30
CA ASN A 122 18.49 11.20 -9.94
C ASN A 122 18.40 10.03 -8.95
N SER A 123 17.81 10.28 -7.79
CA SER A 123 17.49 9.25 -6.82
C SER A 123 16.11 8.66 -7.14
N LEU A 124 16.05 7.35 -7.29
CA LEU A 124 14.81 6.60 -7.54
C LEU A 124 13.93 6.51 -6.28
N TYR A 125 14.39 7.05 -5.15
CA TYR A 125 13.75 6.93 -3.85
C TYR A 125 12.76 8.08 -3.62
N SER A 126 11.70 8.12 -4.41
CA SER A 126 10.51 8.93 -4.12
C SER A 126 9.38 8.01 -3.65
N SER A 127 9.33 7.69 -2.35
CA SER A 127 8.18 6.97 -1.79
C SER A 127 7.78 7.49 -0.40
N GLU A 128 6.48 7.46 -0.12
CA GLU A 128 5.84 7.85 1.16
C GLU A 128 6.30 7.00 2.37
N SER A 129 7.04 5.92 2.11
CA SER A 129 7.46 4.88 3.04
C SER A 129 8.97 4.86 3.32
N ALA A 130 9.67 6.00 3.13
CA ALA A 130 11.07 6.12 3.52
C ALA A 130 11.24 6.12 5.06
N PRO A 131 12.29 5.48 5.60
CA PRO A 131 12.62 5.53 7.02
C PRO A 131 12.66 6.98 7.53
N ARG A 132 12.04 7.25 8.67
CA ARG A 132 12.04 8.56 9.34
C ARG A 132 13.16 8.62 10.36
N VAL A 133 13.59 9.84 10.68
CA VAL A 133 14.58 10.09 11.76
C VAL A 133 14.11 9.53 13.12
N GLY A 134 12.80 9.43 13.34
CA GLY A 134 12.22 8.83 14.54
C GLY A 134 12.34 7.30 14.59
N ASP A 135 12.47 6.62 13.47
CA ASP A 135 12.56 5.16 13.41
C ASP A 135 13.94 4.66 13.84
N GLY A 136 14.97 5.46 13.52
CA GLY A 136 16.35 5.17 13.82
C GLY A 136 17.26 6.03 12.97
N LEU A 137 18.28 6.60 13.60
CA LEU A 137 19.33 7.39 12.95
C LEU A 137 20.70 6.90 13.38
N ILE A 138 21.59 6.74 12.40
CA ILE A 138 23.03 6.50 12.59
C ILE A 138 23.77 7.61 11.83
N ARG A 139 24.79 8.19 12.45
CA ARG A 139 25.73 9.13 11.81
C ARG A 139 27.06 8.44 11.57
N LEU A 140 27.54 8.52 10.34
CA LEU A 140 28.82 7.96 9.91
C LEU A 140 29.83 9.07 9.63
N ASP A 141 31.10 8.78 9.91
CA ASP A 141 32.23 9.57 9.42
C ASP A 141 32.52 9.29 7.92
N VAL A 142 33.57 9.90 7.39
CA VAL A 142 34.01 9.70 5.99
C VAL A 142 34.42 8.26 5.66
N ASN A 143 34.80 7.46 6.66
CA ASN A 143 35.25 6.08 6.49
C ASN A 143 34.11 5.06 6.67
N GLY A 144 32.90 5.50 7.01
CA GLY A 144 31.77 4.62 7.31
C GLY A 144 31.77 4.11 8.76
N THR A 145 32.58 4.71 9.64
CA THR A 145 32.60 4.44 11.08
C THR A 145 31.45 5.16 11.75
N VAL A 146 30.75 4.46 12.65
CA VAL A 146 29.63 5.01 13.41
C VAL A 146 30.13 6.02 14.43
N PHE A 147 29.83 7.29 14.20
CA PHE A 147 30.07 8.37 15.15
C PHE A 147 28.97 8.42 16.23
N PHE A 148 27.72 8.14 15.83
CA PHE A 148 26.57 8.18 16.72
C PHE A 148 25.48 7.23 16.22
N ALA A 149 24.80 6.54 17.15
CA ALA A 149 23.60 5.79 16.87
C ALA A 149 22.51 6.13 17.89
N SER A 150 21.34 6.53 17.39
CA SER A 150 20.15 6.75 18.22
C SER A 150 19.72 5.46 18.96
N PRO A 151 19.03 5.57 20.11
CA PRO A 151 18.49 4.40 20.82
C PRO A 151 17.62 3.50 19.92
N ASN A 152 16.83 4.10 19.03
CA ASN A 152 15.95 3.35 18.13
C ASN A 152 16.74 2.59 17.06
N ALA A 153 17.82 3.18 16.52
CA ALA A 153 18.74 2.46 15.61
C ALA A 153 19.43 1.29 16.32
N ARG A 154 19.89 1.48 17.56
CA ARG A 154 20.47 0.39 18.38
C ARG A 154 19.45 -0.73 18.63
N SER A 155 18.21 -0.37 18.96
CA SER A 155 17.13 -1.35 19.16
C SER A 155 16.81 -2.12 17.88
N ALA A 156 16.75 -1.43 16.73
CA ALA A 156 16.53 -2.06 15.44
C ALA A 156 17.63 -3.07 15.08
N LEU A 157 18.90 -2.72 15.28
CA LEU A 157 20.03 -3.63 15.06
C LEU A 157 20.05 -4.81 16.05
N SER A 158 19.66 -4.57 17.30
CA SER A 158 19.51 -5.64 18.30
C SER A 158 18.46 -6.68 17.90
N ARG A 159 17.34 -6.24 17.32
CA ARG A 159 16.27 -7.14 16.83
C ARG A 159 16.72 -8.03 15.67
N VAL A 160 17.71 -7.61 14.89
CA VAL A 160 18.29 -8.44 13.81
C VAL A 160 19.51 -9.24 14.25
N GLY A 161 19.92 -9.15 15.53
CA GLY A 161 20.93 -10.01 16.13
C GLY A 161 22.23 -9.31 16.54
N TYR A 162 22.34 -7.99 16.37
CA TYR A 162 23.55 -7.26 16.77
C TYR A 162 23.43 -6.64 18.17
N GLN A 163 24.14 -7.20 19.16
CA GLN A 163 24.04 -6.77 20.56
C GLN A 163 25.20 -5.92 21.06
N ASP A 164 26.31 -5.87 20.32
CA ASP A 164 27.47 -5.11 20.75
C ASP A 164 27.27 -3.58 20.61
N GLU A 165 28.21 -2.82 21.18
CA GLU A 165 28.31 -1.39 20.95
C GLU A 165 28.55 -1.08 19.47
N LEU A 166 27.79 -0.09 18.94
CA LEU A 166 27.86 0.34 17.54
C LEU A 166 28.86 1.49 17.32
N GLU A 167 28.96 2.42 18.27
CA GLU A 167 29.85 3.58 18.14
C GLU A 167 31.30 3.09 17.96
N GLN A 168 32.09 3.81 17.15
CA GLN A 168 33.47 3.48 16.79
C GLN A 168 33.67 2.24 15.89
N LYS A 169 32.60 1.58 15.43
CA LYS A 169 32.71 0.45 14.48
C LYS A 169 32.36 0.85 13.06
N ASN A 170 32.94 0.17 12.07
CA ASN A 170 32.54 0.33 10.68
C ASN A 170 31.18 -0.34 10.43
N LEU A 171 30.19 0.42 9.95
CA LEU A 171 28.83 -0.10 9.79
C LEU A 171 28.74 -1.25 8.78
N GLY A 172 29.51 -1.19 7.69
CA GLY A 172 29.55 -2.25 6.70
C GLY A 172 30.14 -3.57 7.24
N GLU A 173 31.13 -3.47 8.12
CA GLU A 173 31.71 -4.63 8.83
C GLU A 173 30.74 -5.23 9.84
N VAL A 174 29.99 -4.38 10.54
CA VAL A 174 28.92 -4.82 11.45
C VAL A 174 27.93 -5.71 10.69
N PHE A 175 27.40 -5.25 9.56
CA PHE A 175 26.45 -6.04 8.76
C PHE A 175 27.08 -7.29 8.14
N SER A 176 28.34 -7.19 7.69
CA SER A 176 29.09 -8.35 7.20
C SER A 176 29.28 -9.42 8.28
N SER A 177 29.38 -9.03 9.56
CA SER A 177 29.51 -9.96 10.68
C SER A 177 28.19 -10.65 11.05
N LEU A 178 27.05 -10.04 10.73
CA LEU A 178 25.71 -10.59 10.94
C LEU A 178 25.31 -11.56 9.81
N ASP A 179 25.82 -11.34 8.60
CA ASP A 179 25.48 -12.10 7.40
C ASP A 179 26.30 -13.40 7.20
N LYS A 180 26.87 -13.94 8.29
CA LYS A 180 27.78 -15.11 8.22
C LYS A 180 27.11 -16.39 7.71
N ASP A 181 25.79 -16.48 7.79
CA ASP A 181 25.01 -17.65 7.36
C ASP A 181 24.53 -17.56 5.90
N GLY A 182 24.84 -16.47 5.17
CA GLY A 182 24.63 -16.35 3.72
C GLY A 182 23.17 -16.48 3.27
N THR A 183 22.23 -16.18 4.15
CA THR A 183 20.79 -16.37 3.90
C THR A 183 20.21 -15.43 2.85
N GLN A 184 20.93 -14.37 2.46
CA GLN A 184 20.53 -13.49 1.36
C GLN A 184 21.70 -13.26 0.38
N PRO A 185 21.57 -13.67 -0.90
CA PRO A 185 22.51 -13.24 -1.93
C PRO A 185 22.32 -11.74 -2.16
N VAL A 186 23.31 -10.95 -1.76
CA VAL A 186 23.37 -9.51 -2.07
C VAL A 186 24.38 -9.32 -3.20
N ASP A 187 23.96 -8.66 -4.28
CA ASP A 187 24.81 -8.44 -5.47
C ASP A 187 26.09 -7.61 -5.15
N GLU A 188 26.04 -6.80 -4.07
CA GLU A 188 27.14 -5.98 -3.59
C GLU A 188 27.43 -6.24 -2.09
N SER A 189 28.69 -6.13 -1.67
CA SER A 189 29.06 -6.33 -0.26
C SER A 189 28.47 -5.25 0.67
N TRP A 190 28.15 -5.62 1.91
CA TRP A 190 27.68 -4.67 2.94
C TRP A 190 28.66 -3.52 3.19
N LYS A 191 29.97 -3.75 3.06
CA LYS A 191 30.99 -2.69 3.13
C LYS A 191 30.81 -1.62 2.04
N THR A 192 30.40 -2.03 0.85
CA THR A 192 30.12 -1.12 -0.27
C THR A 192 28.81 -0.39 -0.06
N LEU A 193 27.74 -1.14 0.25
CA LEU A 193 26.38 -0.62 0.39
C LEU A 193 26.26 0.40 1.52
N LEU A 194 26.91 0.14 2.66
CA LEU A 194 26.87 0.98 3.86
C LEU A 194 28.10 1.90 4.00
N SER A 195 28.87 2.08 2.92
CA SER A 195 30.06 2.96 2.91
C SER A 195 29.75 4.44 3.09
N GLY A 196 28.48 4.83 2.94
CA GLY A 196 28.06 6.23 2.97
C GLY A 196 28.50 7.04 1.74
N LYS A 197 28.96 6.40 0.66
CA LYS A 197 29.43 7.11 -0.55
C LYS A 197 28.29 7.55 -1.46
N PHE A 198 27.23 6.75 -1.53
CA PHE A 198 26.13 6.93 -2.45
C PHE A 198 24.81 6.90 -1.70
N LEU A 199 23.82 7.59 -2.25
CA LEU A 199 22.44 7.45 -1.80
C LEU A 199 21.95 6.04 -2.15
N ARG A 200 21.66 5.24 -1.12
CA ARG A 200 21.26 3.84 -1.27
C ARG A 200 20.15 3.51 -0.28
N ARG A 201 19.16 2.77 -0.75
CA ARG A 201 18.20 2.08 0.12
C ARG A 201 18.50 0.59 0.05
N VAL A 202 18.64 -0.05 1.20
CA VAL A 202 18.92 -1.48 1.30
C VAL A 202 18.10 -2.10 2.42
N GLU A 203 17.65 -3.32 2.21
CA GLU A 203 16.94 -4.10 3.21
C GLU A 203 17.85 -5.22 3.72
N TYR A 204 17.80 -5.47 5.02
CA TYR A 204 18.47 -6.59 5.66
C TYR A 204 17.46 -7.46 6.39
N ASP A 205 17.38 -8.74 6.03
CA ASP A 205 16.55 -9.75 6.71
C ASP A 205 17.47 -10.80 7.34
N SER A 206 17.43 -10.92 8.66
CA SER A 206 18.19 -11.96 9.40
C SER A 206 17.34 -13.19 9.74
N GLY A 207 16.13 -13.29 9.21
CA GLY A 207 15.11 -14.27 9.59
C GLY A 207 14.45 -14.00 10.95
N LYS A 208 15.17 -13.35 11.88
CA LYS A 208 14.64 -12.90 13.19
C LYS A 208 13.94 -11.55 13.11
N GLY A 209 14.35 -10.71 12.17
CA GLY A 209 13.79 -9.40 11.93
C GLY A 209 14.24 -8.83 10.61
N VAL A 210 13.50 -7.84 10.14
CA VAL A 210 13.76 -7.13 8.89
C VAL A 210 13.94 -5.65 9.17
N ILE A 211 15.02 -5.08 8.66
CA ILE A 211 15.30 -3.64 8.74
C ILE A 211 15.53 -3.05 7.35
N ASP A 212 14.95 -1.88 7.12
CA ASP A 212 15.14 -1.06 5.94
C ASP A 212 16.09 0.10 6.29
N LEU A 213 17.05 0.35 5.41
CA LEU A 213 18.15 1.28 5.63
C LEU A 213 18.21 2.27 4.48
N LEU A 214 18.18 3.57 4.80
CA LEU A 214 18.39 4.63 3.83
C LEU A 214 19.69 5.38 4.15
N VAL A 215 20.71 5.15 3.33
CA VAL A 215 22.01 5.81 3.41
C VAL A 215 21.98 7.09 2.61
N ILE A 216 22.23 8.23 3.24
CA ILE A 216 22.27 9.55 2.61
C ILE A 216 23.66 10.15 2.86
N PRO A 217 24.49 10.36 1.82
CA PRO A 217 25.79 11.00 1.99
C PRO A 217 25.63 12.45 2.44
N LEU A 218 26.52 12.89 3.33
CA LEU A 218 26.62 14.29 3.75
C LEU A 218 27.80 14.93 3.01
N THR A 219 27.55 16.08 2.38
CA THR A 219 28.57 16.83 1.64
C THR A 219 28.66 18.27 2.13
N GLN A 220 29.84 18.85 1.94
CA GLN A 220 30.10 20.28 2.06
C GLN A 220 30.83 20.72 0.80
N GLY A 221 30.17 21.55 -0.01
CA GLY A 221 30.61 21.83 -1.37
C GLY A 221 30.66 20.54 -2.20
N LYS A 222 31.86 20.15 -2.66
CA LYS A 222 32.07 18.91 -3.42
C LYS A 222 32.59 17.76 -2.56
N ASP A 223 32.99 18.05 -1.32
CA ASP A 223 33.65 17.09 -0.45
C ASP A 223 32.62 16.34 0.38
N ARG A 224 32.78 15.02 0.45
CA ARG A 224 32.00 14.17 1.33
C ARG A 224 32.59 14.22 2.74
N ILE A 225 31.76 14.58 3.71
CA ILE A 225 32.14 14.74 5.12
C ILE A 225 31.60 13.60 6.01
N GLY A 226 30.76 12.73 5.47
CA GLY A 226 30.22 11.56 6.16
C GLY A 226 28.93 11.07 5.52
N ALA A 227 28.08 10.44 6.30
CA ALA A 227 26.75 10.04 5.88
C ALA A 227 25.79 9.94 7.08
N ILE A 228 24.50 9.95 6.79
CA ILE A 228 23.46 9.48 7.71
C ILE A 228 22.87 8.19 7.19
N VAL A 229 22.48 7.31 8.10
CA VAL A 229 21.72 6.11 7.80
C VAL A 229 20.45 6.15 8.63
N LEU A 230 19.32 6.23 7.95
CA LEU A 230 18.02 6.07 8.58
C LEU A 230 17.71 4.57 8.65
N VAL A 231 17.22 4.12 9.80
CA VAL A 231 16.98 2.70 10.09
C VAL A 231 15.52 2.54 10.46
N HIS A 232 14.78 1.71 9.75
CA HIS A 232 13.39 1.41 10.07
C HIS A 232 13.21 -0.10 10.23
N ASN A 233 12.70 -0.53 11.39
CA ASN A 233 12.37 -1.93 11.59
C ASN A 233 11.00 -2.22 10.95
N ILE A 234 11.02 -3.00 9.88
CA ILE A 234 9.84 -3.36 9.09
C ILE A 234 9.40 -4.81 9.30
N THR A 235 9.86 -5.45 10.38
CA THR A 235 9.55 -6.86 10.65
C THR A 235 8.04 -7.12 10.69
N GLU A 236 7.29 -6.29 11.42
CA GLU A 236 5.84 -6.42 11.51
C GLU A 236 5.15 -6.14 10.17
N LEU A 237 5.63 -5.15 9.42
CA LEU A 237 5.11 -4.82 8.10
C LEU A 237 5.30 -6.00 7.14
N ARG A 238 6.52 -6.55 7.07
CA ARG A 238 6.85 -7.74 6.28
C ARG A 238 6.04 -8.96 6.70
N ASN A 239 5.80 -9.15 8.00
CA ASN A 239 4.98 -10.27 8.48
C ASN A 239 3.51 -10.11 8.09
N ARG A 240 2.97 -8.88 8.12
CA ARG A 240 1.61 -8.60 7.63
C ARG A 240 1.50 -8.85 6.13
N ASP A 241 2.46 -8.37 5.35
CA ASP A 241 2.48 -8.58 3.89
C ASP A 241 2.55 -10.08 3.56
N LYS A 242 3.43 -10.83 4.24
CA LYS A 242 3.49 -12.30 4.11
C LYS A 242 2.17 -12.97 4.50
N ALA A 243 1.50 -12.50 5.56
CA ALA A 243 0.21 -13.03 6.01
C ALA A 243 -0.94 -12.73 5.03
N LEU A 244 -0.88 -11.61 4.30
CA LEU A 244 -1.82 -11.30 3.24
C LEU A 244 -1.62 -12.25 2.05
N ILE A 245 -0.37 -12.44 1.62
CA ILE A 245 -0.03 -13.37 0.52
C ILE A 245 -0.46 -14.81 0.84
N THR A 246 -0.25 -15.28 2.08
CA THR A 246 -0.67 -16.63 2.47
C THR A 246 -2.19 -16.79 2.57
N LYS A 247 -2.93 -15.74 2.93
CA LYS A 247 -4.39 -15.76 2.85
C LYS A 247 -4.88 -15.94 1.42
N ASP A 248 -4.31 -15.22 0.46
CA ASP A 248 -4.68 -15.35 -0.95
C ASP A 248 -4.37 -16.75 -1.50
N ALA A 249 -3.21 -17.31 -1.12
CA ALA A 249 -2.86 -18.69 -1.46
C ALA A 249 -3.84 -19.71 -0.85
N THR A 250 -4.26 -19.51 0.41
CA THR A 250 -5.23 -20.39 1.09
C THR A 250 -6.59 -20.34 0.42
N ILE A 251 -7.06 -19.14 0.05
CA ILE A 251 -8.32 -18.97 -0.68
C ILE A 251 -8.27 -19.71 -2.02
N LYS A 252 -7.16 -19.60 -2.75
CA LYS A 252 -6.97 -20.33 -4.01
C LYS A 252 -6.98 -21.85 -3.82
N GLU A 253 -6.35 -22.37 -2.76
CA GLU A 253 -6.40 -23.80 -2.42
C GLU A 253 -7.83 -24.29 -2.13
N ILE A 254 -8.62 -23.50 -1.39
CA ILE A 254 -10.02 -23.82 -1.11
C ILE A 254 -10.81 -23.92 -2.42
N HIS A 255 -10.65 -22.96 -3.33
CA HIS A 255 -11.31 -23.02 -4.63
C HIS A 255 -10.90 -24.25 -5.45
N HIS A 256 -9.61 -24.61 -5.44
CA HIS A 256 -9.14 -25.84 -6.08
C HIS A 256 -9.73 -27.12 -5.46
N ARG A 257 -9.86 -27.17 -4.12
CA ARG A 257 -10.49 -28.31 -3.43
C ARG A 257 -11.98 -28.43 -3.75
N VAL A 258 -12.71 -27.32 -3.79
CA VAL A 258 -14.14 -27.31 -4.15
C VAL A 258 -14.33 -27.83 -5.58
N LYS A 259 -13.51 -27.39 -6.54
CA LYS A 259 -13.51 -27.92 -7.91
C LYS A 259 -13.29 -29.44 -7.94
N ASN A 260 -12.28 -29.93 -7.23
CA ASN A 260 -11.96 -31.37 -7.19
C ASN A 260 -13.09 -32.19 -6.55
N ASN A 261 -13.75 -31.67 -5.51
CA ASN A 261 -14.88 -32.33 -4.86
C ASN A 261 -16.08 -32.44 -5.80
N LEU A 262 -16.46 -31.35 -6.49
CA LEU A 262 -17.57 -31.36 -7.44
C LEU A 262 -17.31 -32.30 -8.63
N GLN A 263 -16.06 -32.37 -9.11
CA GLN A 263 -15.65 -33.33 -10.13
C GLN A 263 -15.75 -34.78 -9.64
N THR A 264 -15.35 -35.05 -8.40
CA THR A 264 -15.43 -36.39 -7.80
C THR A 264 -16.89 -36.84 -7.63
N VAL A 265 -17.76 -35.96 -7.13
CA VAL A 265 -19.20 -36.21 -7.02
C VAL A 265 -19.80 -36.49 -8.40
N SER A 266 -19.47 -35.68 -9.41
CA SER A 266 -19.93 -35.89 -10.79
C SER A 266 -19.49 -37.25 -11.34
N ALA A 267 -18.25 -37.67 -11.09
CA ALA A 267 -17.72 -38.96 -11.54
C ALA A 267 -18.43 -40.14 -10.88
N LEU A 268 -18.69 -40.06 -9.57
CA LEU A 268 -19.44 -41.08 -8.83
C LEU A 268 -20.88 -41.21 -9.33
N LEU A 269 -21.57 -40.09 -9.53
CA LEU A 269 -22.94 -40.08 -10.05
C LEU A 269 -23.01 -40.65 -11.47
N ARG A 270 -22.03 -40.35 -12.35
CA ARG A 270 -21.93 -40.97 -13.69
C ARG A 270 -21.73 -42.49 -13.61
N LEU A 271 -20.90 -42.96 -12.67
CA LEU A 271 -20.68 -44.40 -12.48
C LEU A 271 -21.93 -45.11 -11.96
N GLN A 272 -22.68 -44.47 -11.06
CA GLN A 272 -23.95 -45.01 -10.55
C GLN A 272 -25.04 -45.03 -11.64
N SER A 273 -25.18 -43.96 -12.42
CA SER A 273 -26.13 -43.87 -13.54
C SER A 273 -25.96 -45.01 -14.54
N ARG A 274 -24.72 -45.42 -14.83
CA ARG A 274 -24.40 -46.55 -15.73
C ARG A 274 -24.74 -47.93 -15.16
N ARG A 275 -24.88 -48.07 -13.84
CA ARG A 275 -25.11 -49.36 -13.15
C ARG A 275 -26.58 -49.58 -12.79
N VAL A 276 -27.40 -48.55 -12.88
CA VAL A 276 -28.83 -48.61 -12.58
C VAL A 276 -29.57 -49.14 -13.81
N GLU A 277 -30.35 -50.21 -13.61
CA GLU A 277 -31.17 -50.84 -14.65
C GLU A 277 -32.51 -50.13 -14.86
N ASP A 278 -33.02 -49.41 -13.85
CA ASP A 278 -34.23 -48.60 -13.96
C ASP A 278 -33.98 -47.35 -14.83
N PRO A 279 -34.64 -47.23 -16.00
CA PRO A 279 -34.48 -46.08 -16.89
C PRO A 279 -34.81 -44.75 -16.21
N THR A 280 -35.75 -44.74 -15.27
CA THR A 280 -36.21 -43.54 -14.55
C THR A 280 -35.13 -43.05 -13.59
N ALA A 281 -34.60 -43.94 -12.76
CA ALA A 281 -33.49 -43.63 -11.85
C ALA A 281 -32.19 -43.29 -12.60
N SER A 282 -31.92 -43.91 -13.75
CA SER A 282 -30.76 -43.57 -14.58
C SER A 282 -30.85 -42.14 -15.16
N ALA A 283 -32.04 -41.74 -15.61
CA ALA A 283 -32.30 -40.38 -16.09
C ALA A 283 -32.13 -39.32 -14.99
N ALA A 284 -32.67 -39.58 -13.79
CA ALA A 284 -32.52 -38.70 -12.62
C ALA A 284 -31.04 -38.54 -12.19
N LEU A 285 -30.24 -39.61 -12.26
CA LEU A 285 -28.81 -39.52 -11.97
C LEU A 285 -28.04 -38.75 -13.05
N ALA A 286 -28.42 -38.90 -14.32
CA ALA A 286 -27.83 -38.13 -15.41
C ALA A 286 -28.13 -36.63 -15.27
N GLU A 287 -29.31 -36.29 -14.77
CA GLU A 287 -29.71 -34.93 -14.42
C GLU A 287 -28.87 -34.36 -13.26
N ALA A 288 -28.71 -35.12 -12.18
CA ALA A 288 -27.86 -34.72 -11.05
C ALA A 288 -26.41 -34.44 -11.50
N VAL A 289 -25.86 -35.24 -12.42
CA VAL A 289 -24.54 -35.00 -13.03
C VAL A 289 -24.49 -33.66 -13.77
N ARG A 290 -25.55 -33.31 -14.51
CA ARG A 290 -25.62 -32.03 -15.25
C ARG A 290 -25.68 -30.84 -14.29
N ARG A 291 -26.50 -30.93 -13.23
CA ARG A 291 -26.59 -29.90 -12.19
C ARG A 291 -25.24 -29.65 -11.51
N VAL A 292 -24.55 -30.71 -11.08
CA VAL A 292 -23.22 -30.58 -10.46
C VAL A 292 -22.18 -30.00 -11.43
N ALA A 293 -22.24 -30.34 -12.73
CA ALA A 293 -21.34 -29.79 -13.74
C ALA A 293 -21.56 -28.27 -13.97
N SER A 294 -22.82 -27.82 -14.01
CA SER A 294 -23.16 -26.40 -14.13
C SER A 294 -22.66 -25.60 -12.92
N ILE A 295 -22.89 -26.11 -11.70
CA ILE A 295 -22.40 -25.52 -10.46
C ILE A 295 -20.85 -25.41 -10.45
N ALA A 296 -20.17 -26.46 -10.91
CA ALA A 296 -18.70 -26.48 -10.98
C ALA A 296 -18.15 -25.43 -11.94
N LEU A 297 -18.80 -25.23 -13.09
CA LEU A 297 -18.42 -24.23 -14.09
C LEU A 297 -18.63 -22.81 -13.56
N VAL A 298 -19.77 -22.54 -12.91
CA VAL A 298 -20.03 -21.22 -12.33
C VAL A 298 -19.05 -20.91 -11.19
N HIS A 299 -18.78 -21.88 -10.31
CA HIS A 299 -17.77 -21.71 -9.25
C HIS A 299 -16.37 -21.46 -9.83
N GLU A 300 -15.98 -22.12 -10.92
CA GLU A 300 -14.69 -21.89 -11.59
C GLU A 300 -14.58 -20.45 -12.13
N THR A 301 -15.61 -19.96 -12.82
CA THR A 301 -15.67 -18.58 -13.33
C THR A 301 -15.56 -17.56 -12.19
N LEU A 302 -16.29 -17.77 -11.09
CA LEU A 302 -16.26 -16.89 -9.92
C LEU A 302 -14.93 -16.93 -9.16
N SER A 303 -14.29 -18.09 -9.06
CA SER A 303 -13.02 -18.26 -8.36
C SER A 303 -11.80 -17.71 -9.10
N ASN A 304 -11.89 -17.56 -10.43
CA ASN A 304 -10.82 -17.03 -11.27
C ASN A 304 -10.83 -15.49 -11.36
N GLN A 305 -11.92 -14.83 -10.95
CA GLN A 305 -11.97 -13.37 -10.84
C GLN A 305 -11.28 -12.95 -9.53
N SER A 306 -10.06 -12.43 -9.61
CA SER A 306 -9.24 -11.98 -8.47
C SER A 306 -9.76 -10.69 -7.79
N SER A 307 -11.03 -10.34 -7.99
CA SER A 307 -11.63 -9.09 -7.56
C SER A 307 -12.56 -9.35 -6.38
N GLU A 308 -12.53 -8.46 -5.38
CA GLU A 308 -13.47 -8.49 -4.24
C GLU A 308 -14.94 -8.34 -4.68
N SER A 309 -15.18 -7.90 -5.93
CA SER A 309 -16.49 -7.73 -6.54
C SER A 309 -16.57 -8.46 -7.89
N VAL A 310 -17.72 -9.08 -8.14
CA VAL A 310 -18.07 -9.91 -9.30
C VAL A 310 -19.22 -9.23 -10.05
N GLU A 311 -19.03 -8.97 -11.35
CA GLU A 311 -20.10 -8.54 -12.26
C GLU A 311 -21.04 -9.70 -12.57
N PHE A 312 -22.14 -9.81 -11.82
CA PHE A 312 -22.97 -11.02 -11.81
C PHE A 312 -23.77 -11.21 -13.09
N ASP A 313 -24.05 -10.15 -13.84
CA ASP A 313 -24.71 -10.26 -15.14
C ASP A 313 -23.96 -11.19 -16.10
N GLN A 314 -22.62 -11.18 -16.10
CA GLN A 314 -21.81 -12.07 -16.94
C GLN A 314 -21.93 -13.54 -16.53
N VAL A 315 -22.00 -13.78 -15.22
CA VAL A 315 -22.15 -15.12 -14.66
C VAL A 315 -23.54 -15.66 -14.98
N PHE A 316 -24.55 -14.81 -14.84
CA PHE A 316 -25.94 -15.13 -15.17
C PHE A 316 -26.10 -15.50 -16.66
N ASP A 317 -25.47 -14.78 -17.57
CA ASP A 317 -25.53 -15.10 -19.00
C ASP A 317 -24.95 -16.50 -19.30
N GLN A 318 -23.89 -16.91 -18.59
CA GLN A 318 -23.35 -18.27 -18.69
C GLN A 318 -24.32 -19.32 -18.14
N ILE A 319 -24.96 -19.05 -17.00
CA ILE A 319 -25.99 -19.95 -16.41
C ILE A 319 -27.11 -20.20 -17.43
N ILE A 320 -27.62 -19.12 -18.05
CA ILE A 320 -28.68 -19.20 -19.06
C ILE A 320 -28.21 -20.00 -20.27
N ASN A 321 -27.06 -19.67 -20.86
CA ASN A 321 -26.56 -20.38 -22.04
C ASN A 321 -26.42 -21.89 -21.79
N ASN A 322 -25.88 -22.29 -20.64
CA ASN A 322 -25.74 -23.70 -20.28
C ASN A 322 -27.08 -24.39 -20.04
N ALA A 323 -28.04 -23.70 -19.42
CA ALA A 323 -29.36 -24.25 -19.15
C ALA A 323 -30.13 -24.55 -20.45
N PHE A 324 -30.01 -23.69 -21.47
CA PHE A 324 -30.72 -23.82 -22.75
C PHE A 324 -29.99 -24.70 -23.79
N GLU A 325 -28.68 -24.92 -23.68
CA GLU A 325 -27.86 -25.64 -24.69
C GLU A 325 -28.39 -27.04 -25.04
N LEU A 326 -29.04 -27.71 -24.08
CA LEU A 326 -29.45 -29.11 -24.20
C LEU A 326 -30.97 -29.30 -24.34
N ILE A 327 -31.75 -28.22 -24.48
CA ILE A 327 -33.21 -28.29 -24.56
C ILE A 327 -33.63 -28.41 -26.04
N PRO A 328 -34.32 -29.50 -26.43
CA PRO A 328 -34.74 -29.69 -27.82
C PRO A 328 -35.93 -28.80 -28.22
N ARG A 329 -36.64 -28.22 -27.24
CA ARG A 329 -37.80 -27.35 -27.42
C ARG A 329 -37.39 -25.88 -27.41
N LYS A 330 -37.98 -25.09 -28.30
CA LYS A 330 -37.78 -23.64 -28.32
C LYS A 330 -38.55 -22.99 -27.17
N ILE A 331 -37.81 -22.48 -26.19
CA ILE A 331 -38.33 -21.68 -25.07
C ILE A 331 -37.83 -20.24 -25.28
N GLU A 332 -38.74 -19.27 -25.18
CA GLU A 332 -38.41 -17.85 -25.17
C GLU A 332 -37.91 -17.43 -23.78
N PHE A 333 -36.82 -16.68 -23.75
CA PHE A 333 -36.23 -16.16 -22.53
C PHE A 333 -36.27 -14.64 -22.54
N LYS A 334 -36.76 -14.06 -21.43
CA LYS A 334 -36.80 -12.60 -21.23
C LYS A 334 -36.18 -12.21 -19.89
N LYS A 335 -35.14 -11.38 -19.94
CA LYS A 335 -34.55 -10.71 -18.77
C LYS A 335 -35.04 -9.27 -18.67
N VAL A 336 -35.46 -8.85 -17.48
CA VAL A 336 -35.81 -7.46 -17.17
C VAL A 336 -35.00 -7.01 -15.96
N GLY A 337 -34.23 -5.93 -16.11
CA GLY A 337 -33.34 -5.42 -15.06
C GLY A 337 -31.90 -5.96 -15.16
N VAL A 338 -31.06 -5.53 -14.21
CA VAL A 338 -29.62 -5.88 -14.12
C VAL A 338 -29.27 -6.31 -12.71
N PHE A 339 -28.40 -7.30 -12.59
CA PHE A 339 -27.91 -7.78 -11.30
C PHE A 339 -26.86 -6.82 -10.71
N GLY A 340 -25.94 -6.33 -11.55
CA GLY A 340 -24.80 -5.53 -11.13
C GLY A 340 -23.74 -6.35 -10.39
N SER A 341 -22.91 -5.65 -9.61
CA SER A 341 -21.76 -6.25 -8.93
C SER A 341 -22.10 -6.71 -7.51
N PHE A 342 -21.67 -7.91 -7.15
CA PHE A 342 -21.79 -8.48 -5.81
C PHE A 342 -20.44 -8.87 -5.26
N ASP A 343 -20.32 -9.01 -3.94
CA ASP A 343 -19.15 -9.70 -3.39
C ASP A 343 -19.13 -11.16 -3.85
N SER A 344 -17.94 -11.76 -3.91
CA SER A 344 -17.75 -13.13 -4.42
C SER A 344 -18.57 -14.17 -3.65
N LYS A 345 -18.82 -13.96 -2.35
CA LYS A 345 -19.59 -14.91 -1.52
C LYS A 345 -21.08 -14.88 -1.87
N ILE A 346 -21.65 -13.68 -2.00
CA ILE A 346 -23.04 -13.46 -2.41
C ILE A 346 -23.23 -13.94 -3.85
N ALA A 347 -22.31 -13.62 -4.75
CA ALA A 347 -22.35 -14.09 -6.13
C ALA A 347 -22.34 -15.64 -6.22
N THR A 348 -21.54 -16.32 -5.40
CA THR A 348 -21.52 -17.79 -5.37
C THR A 348 -22.87 -18.36 -4.90
N ALA A 349 -23.42 -17.84 -3.80
CA ALA A 349 -24.70 -18.30 -3.26
C ALA A 349 -25.86 -18.01 -4.22
N LEU A 350 -25.90 -16.81 -4.80
CA LEU A 350 -26.93 -16.39 -5.75
C LEU A 350 -26.89 -17.24 -7.03
N SER A 351 -25.70 -17.57 -7.51
CA SER A 351 -25.53 -18.45 -8.69
C SER A 351 -26.16 -19.82 -8.49
N LEU A 352 -25.96 -20.43 -7.31
CA LEU A 352 -26.54 -21.72 -6.97
C LEU A 352 -28.07 -21.66 -6.98
N VAL A 353 -28.64 -20.67 -6.28
CA VAL A 353 -30.10 -20.51 -6.17
C VAL A 353 -30.72 -20.25 -7.54
N VAL A 354 -30.16 -19.34 -8.32
CA VAL A 354 -30.66 -18.99 -9.66
C VAL A 354 -30.57 -20.18 -10.60
N THR A 355 -29.46 -20.94 -10.57
CA THR A 355 -29.30 -22.13 -11.42
C THR A 355 -30.37 -23.18 -11.12
N GLU A 356 -30.61 -23.50 -9.84
CA GLU A 356 -31.62 -24.49 -9.47
C GLU A 356 -33.05 -24.04 -9.82
N LEU A 357 -33.37 -22.76 -9.61
CA LEU A 357 -34.69 -22.24 -9.96
C LEU A 357 -34.92 -22.23 -11.48
N ILE A 358 -33.90 -21.89 -12.27
CA ILE A 358 -33.97 -21.94 -13.74
C ILE A 358 -34.13 -23.39 -14.21
N HIS A 359 -33.35 -24.33 -13.68
CA HIS A 359 -33.50 -25.74 -14.03
C HIS A 359 -34.88 -26.28 -13.65
N ASN A 360 -35.39 -25.97 -12.46
CA ASN A 360 -36.72 -26.40 -12.06
C ASN A 360 -37.81 -25.83 -12.99
N ALA A 361 -37.70 -24.56 -13.36
CA ALA A 361 -38.64 -23.95 -14.31
C ALA A 361 -38.57 -24.63 -15.69
N ILE A 362 -37.38 -25.00 -16.16
CA ILE A 362 -37.18 -25.67 -17.45
C ILE A 362 -37.67 -27.13 -17.42
N GLU A 363 -37.24 -27.90 -16.42
CA GLU A 363 -37.44 -29.36 -16.35
C GLU A 363 -38.84 -29.73 -15.84
N HIS A 364 -39.43 -28.91 -14.96
CA HIS A 364 -40.74 -29.20 -14.38
C HIS A 364 -41.83 -28.26 -14.91
N GLY A 365 -41.54 -26.97 -15.04
CA GLY A 365 -42.52 -26.00 -15.56
C GLY A 365 -42.71 -26.15 -17.08
N LEU A 366 -41.62 -26.07 -17.83
CA LEU A 366 -41.63 -25.87 -19.28
C LEU A 366 -41.36 -27.14 -20.11
N SER A 367 -41.31 -28.31 -19.48
CA SER A 367 -40.97 -29.58 -20.13
C SER A 367 -41.97 -29.96 -21.23
N GLU A 368 -43.26 -29.87 -20.94
CA GLU A 368 -44.34 -30.25 -21.88
C GLU A 368 -45.24 -29.09 -22.30
N THR A 369 -45.45 -28.10 -21.42
CA THR A 369 -46.37 -26.97 -21.62
C THR A 369 -45.68 -25.65 -21.31
N GLY A 370 -46.25 -24.51 -21.74
CA GLY A 370 -45.59 -23.21 -21.63
C GLY A 370 -44.36 -23.07 -22.52
N ASP A 371 -43.90 -21.86 -22.78
CA ASP A 371 -42.80 -21.57 -23.70
C ASP A 371 -42.03 -20.30 -23.32
N LEU A 372 -42.30 -19.71 -22.15
CA LEU A 372 -41.72 -18.45 -21.72
C LEU A 372 -41.12 -18.57 -20.32
N LEU A 373 -39.84 -18.20 -20.21
CA LEU A 373 -39.15 -17.98 -18.94
C LEU A 373 -38.84 -16.48 -18.80
N VAL A 374 -39.33 -15.86 -17.72
CA VAL A 374 -39.09 -14.45 -17.39
C VAL A 374 -38.27 -14.35 -16.12
N ILE A 375 -37.21 -13.53 -16.17
CA ILE A 375 -36.37 -13.23 -15.01
C ILE A 375 -36.34 -11.73 -14.79
N GLU A 376 -36.85 -11.30 -13.64
CA GLU A 376 -36.97 -9.90 -13.25
C GLU A 376 -36.05 -9.60 -12.07
N VAL A 377 -35.23 -8.57 -12.21
CA VAL A 377 -34.31 -8.11 -11.16
C VAL A 377 -34.66 -6.69 -10.77
N ASN A 378 -35.20 -6.54 -9.57
CA ASN A 378 -35.56 -5.26 -8.99
C ASN A 378 -34.62 -4.91 -7.84
N LYS A 379 -34.06 -3.69 -7.88
CA LYS A 379 -33.20 -3.15 -6.84
C LYS A 379 -33.92 -2.00 -6.15
N GLU A 380 -34.19 -2.16 -4.86
CA GLU A 380 -34.72 -1.09 -4.00
C GLU A 380 -33.75 -0.87 -2.84
N ASN A 381 -33.12 0.31 -2.81
CA ASN A 381 -32.08 0.66 -1.85
C ASN A 381 -30.93 -0.37 -1.83
N ASN A 382 -30.77 -1.08 -0.71
CA ASN A 382 -29.75 -2.11 -0.50
C ASN A 382 -30.34 -3.54 -0.52
N ARG A 383 -31.51 -3.73 -1.13
CA ARG A 383 -32.16 -5.03 -1.29
C ARG A 383 -32.38 -5.32 -2.77
N TYR A 384 -32.03 -6.54 -3.17
CA TYR A 384 -32.35 -7.08 -4.47
C TYR A 384 -33.49 -8.08 -4.34
N THR A 385 -34.45 -7.98 -5.25
CA THR A 385 -35.51 -8.96 -5.43
C THR A 385 -35.35 -9.53 -6.83
N VAL A 386 -35.08 -10.83 -6.89
CA VAL A 386 -34.94 -11.60 -8.13
C VAL A 386 -36.14 -12.52 -8.23
N THR A 387 -36.94 -12.35 -9.27
CA THR A 387 -38.11 -13.17 -9.56
C THR A 387 -37.84 -13.99 -10.80
N ILE A 388 -38.06 -15.29 -10.72
CA ILE A 388 -37.97 -16.22 -11.85
C ILE A 388 -39.37 -16.80 -12.03
N SER A 389 -39.93 -16.70 -13.24
CA SER A 389 -41.30 -17.11 -13.53
C SER A 389 -41.40 -17.80 -14.87
N ASP A 390 -42.16 -18.88 -14.92
CA ASP A 390 -42.51 -19.59 -16.15
C ASP A 390 -44.03 -19.61 -16.37
N ASN A 391 -44.45 -19.84 -17.62
CA ASN A 391 -45.86 -20.03 -17.99
C ASN A 391 -46.24 -21.51 -18.20
N GLY A 392 -45.52 -22.40 -17.52
CA GLY A 392 -45.60 -23.84 -17.68
C GLY A 392 -46.72 -24.52 -16.90
N ALA A 393 -46.52 -25.79 -16.59
CA ALA A 393 -47.50 -26.67 -15.95
C ALA A 393 -47.91 -26.23 -14.53
N GLY A 394 -47.14 -25.34 -13.90
CA GLY A 394 -47.33 -24.92 -12.52
C GLY A 394 -46.97 -26.03 -11.52
N LEU A 395 -47.19 -25.75 -10.24
CA LEU A 395 -46.95 -26.71 -9.17
C LEU A 395 -48.16 -27.66 -9.02
N PRO A 396 -47.94 -28.94 -8.67
CA PRO A 396 -49.03 -29.86 -8.34
C PRO A 396 -49.89 -29.36 -7.17
N ASP A 397 -51.15 -29.75 -7.12
CA ASP A 397 -52.11 -29.34 -6.07
C ASP A 397 -51.66 -29.66 -4.62
N ASN A 398 -50.65 -30.52 -4.45
CA ASN A 398 -50.13 -30.99 -3.16
C ASN A 398 -48.63 -30.65 -2.92
N PHE A 399 -48.06 -29.67 -3.64
CA PHE A 399 -46.65 -29.32 -3.55
C PHE A 399 -46.22 -28.72 -2.20
#